data_AF-A0A7K4IDT5-F1
#
_entry.id   AF-A0A7K4IDT5-F1
#
_cell.length_a   1.000
_cell.length_b   1.000
_cell.length_c   1.000
_cell.angle_alpha   90.00
_cell.angle_beta   90.00
_cell.angle_gamma   90.00
#
_symmetry.space_group_name_H-M   'P 1'
#
loop_
_entity.id
_entity.type
_entity.pdbx_description
1 polymer ?
#
loop_
_entity_poly.entity_id
_entity_poly.type
_entity_poly.pdbx_seq_one_letter_code
_entity_poly.pdbx_strand_id
1 'polypeptide(L)'
;MSLTGLQWSSTEMRLFIDFIPVLLWAIFAMVLVVIMLLASWVLRPHVLQNSEKTSTYECGEEPVGPARISYPYNYMVYTVLFVVIDVLGAFLYIVAASTLRLSVPVVWEVLLFVVLLASGVGYAMKVLPHTSTAGSETLALYRAAKAAYIEGERESVRSD
;
A
#
# COMPACT_ATOMS: atom_id res chain seq x y z
N MET A 1 8.82 -27.03 45.52
CA MET A 1 7.91 -26.70 44.40
C MET A 1 8.52 -25.50 43.68
N SER A 2 9.44 -25.76 42.75
CA SER A 2 10.29 -24.71 42.13
C SER A 2 9.56 -24.05 40.97
N LEU A 3 9.18 -22.79 41.15
CA LEU A 3 8.68 -21.91 40.09
C LEU A 3 9.86 -21.40 39.25
N THR A 4 10.44 -22.25 38.40
CA THR A 4 11.53 -21.87 37.49
C THR A 4 11.40 -22.61 36.16
N GLY A 5 10.32 -22.32 35.43
CA GLY A 5 10.07 -22.87 34.09
C GLY A 5 10.38 -21.91 32.94
N LEU A 6 11.06 -20.79 33.21
CA LEU A 6 11.37 -19.75 32.23
C LEU A 6 12.87 -19.39 32.26
N GLN A 7 13.74 -20.38 32.09
CA GLN A 7 15.16 -20.14 31.82
C GLN A 7 15.34 -19.89 30.33
N TRP A 8 15.42 -18.61 29.95
CA TRP A 8 15.81 -18.21 28.61
C TRP A 8 17.24 -18.70 28.32
N SER A 9 17.42 -19.44 27.24
CA SER A 9 18.74 -19.91 26.78
C SER A 9 19.63 -18.72 26.42
N SER A 10 20.95 -18.85 26.64
CA SER A 10 21.93 -17.83 26.27
C SER A 10 21.94 -17.50 24.77
N THR A 11 21.49 -18.44 23.93
CA THR A 11 21.32 -18.23 22.48
C THR A 11 20.13 -17.31 22.17
N GLU A 12 19.01 -17.48 22.87
CA GLU A 12 17.83 -16.61 22.71
C GLU A 12 18.18 -15.17 23.11
N MET A 13 18.91 -15.00 24.21
CA MET A 13 19.39 -13.69 24.64
C MET A 13 20.35 -13.04 23.63
N ARG A 14 21.19 -13.83 22.94
CA ARG A 14 22.08 -13.32 21.88
C ARG A 14 21.31 -12.84 20.66
N LEU A 15 20.27 -13.57 20.24
CA LEU A 15 19.41 -13.18 19.11
C LEU A 15 18.81 -11.78 19.35
N PHE A 16 18.25 -11.53 20.54
CA PHE A 16 17.69 -10.21 20.87
C PHE A 16 18.74 -9.11 20.83
N ILE A 17 19.96 -9.39 21.29
CA ILE A 17 21.07 -8.42 21.27
C ILE A 17 21.50 -8.10 19.83
N ASP A 18 21.48 -9.09 18.94
CA ASP A 18 21.83 -8.90 17.52
C ASP A 18 20.81 -8.04 16.75
N PHE A 19 19.56 -7.94 17.24
CA PHE A 19 18.54 -7.03 16.70
C PHE A 19 18.60 -5.61 17.28
N ILE A 20 19.32 -5.37 18.39
CA ILE A 20 19.47 -4.03 18.98
C ILE A 20 20.00 -3.01 17.95
N PRO A 21 21.06 -3.32 17.16
CA PRO A 21 21.54 -2.40 16.13
C PRO A 21 20.46 -2.03 15.10
N VAL A 22 19.64 -2.99 14.66
CA VAL A 22 18.56 -2.75 13.69
C VAL A 22 17.53 -1.77 14.27
N LEU A 23 17.13 -1.99 15.52
CA LEU A 23 16.20 -1.09 16.22
C LEU A 23 16.79 0.32 16.38
N LEU A 24 18.07 0.42 16.76
CA LEU A 24 18.76 1.70 16.90
C LEU A 24 18.81 2.46 15.58
N TRP A 25 19.09 1.79 14.46
CA TRP A 25 19.08 2.40 13.13
C TRP A 25 17.67 2.85 12.72
N ALA A 26 16.64 2.06 13.00
CA ALA A 26 15.25 2.43 12.71
C ALA A 26 14.81 3.67 13.51
N ILE A 27 15.14 3.72 14.81
CA ILE A 27 14.87 4.87 15.67
C ILE A 27 15.66 6.08 15.19
N PHE A 28 16.94 5.91 14.88
CA PHE A 28 17.78 7.00 14.37
C PHE A 28 17.21 7.59 13.06
N ALA A 29 16.79 6.75 12.12
CA ALA A 29 16.15 7.20 10.89
C ALA A 29 14.86 7.99 11.16
N MET A 30 14.01 7.52 12.08
CA MET A 30 12.79 8.22 12.49
C MET A 30 13.08 9.56 13.15
N VAL A 31 14.05 9.60 14.08
CA VAL A 31 14.50 10.84 14.74
C VAL A 31 15.03 11.83 13.71
N LEU A 32 15.80 11.37 12.74
CA LEU A 32 16.32 12.23 11.67
C LEU A 32 15.18 12.83 10.83
N VAL A 33 14.19 12.04 10.43
CA VAL A 33 12.99 12.54 9.72
C VAL A 33 12.27 13.60 10.55
N VAL A 34 12.04 13.34 11.84
CA VAL A 34 11.37 14.29 12.73
C VAL A 34 12.18 15.58 12.88
N ILE A 35 13.50 15.50 13.11
CA ILE A 35 14.38 16.68 13.20
C ILE A 35 14.33 17.49 11.91
N MET A 36 14.37 16.84 10.74
CA MET A 36 14.30 17.54 9.45
C MET A 36 12.96 18.24 9.24
N LEU A 37 11.84 17.59 9.60
CA LEU A 37 10.51 18.20 9.53
C LEU A 37 10.37 19.37 10.53
N LEU A 38 10.87 19.21 11.75
CA LEU A 38 10.88 20.29 12.75
C LEU A 38 11.76 21.45 12.33
N ALA A 39 12.96 21.18 11.82
CA ALA A 39 13.85 22.21 11.29
C ALA A 39 13.18 22.95 10.12
N SER A 40 12.55 22.24 9.19
CA SER A 40 11.77 22.84 8.11
C SER A 40 10.64 23.72 8.66
N TRP A 41 9.91 23.27 9.67
CA TRP A 41 8.83 24.03 10.28
C TRP A 41 9.33 25.30 11.00
N VAL A 42 10.44 25.23 11.74
CA VAL A 42 11.03 26.37 12.45
C VAL A 42 11.69 27.38 11.51
N LEU A 43 12.42 26.90 10.49
CA LEU A 43 13.12 27.77 9.53
C LEU A 43 12.18 28.38 8.48
N ARG A 44 10.99 27.80 8.27
CA ARG A 44 10.05 28.31 7.28
C ARG A 44 9.61 29.74 7.63
N PRO A 45 9.64 30.68 6.67
CA PRO A 45 9.04 31.99 6.88
C PRO A 45 7.54 31.82 7.10
N HIS A 46 7.08 32.23 8.28
CA HIS A 46 5.66 32.25 8.65
C HIS A 46 4.96 33.43 7.98
N VAL A 47 4.91 33.41 6.64
CA VAL A 47 4.07 34.33 5.88
C VAL A 47 2.61 33.97 6.18
N LEU A 48 1.78 34.98 6.46
CA LEU A 48 0.33 34.85 6.67
C LEU A 48 -0.24 33.78 5.73
N GLN A 49 -0.88 32.77 6.32
CA GLN A 49 -1.59 31.73 5.57
C GLN A 49 -2.83 32.37 4.96
N ASN A 50 -2.64 33.10 3.86
CA ASN A 50 -3.73 33.64 3.07
C ASN A 50 -4.59 32.48 2.56
N SER A 51 -5.90 32.69 2.44
CA SER A 51 -6.88 31.69 1.96
C SER A 51 -6.39 30.95 0.71
N GLU A 52 -5.80 31.70 -0.24
CA GLU A 52 -5.22 31.19 -1.50
C GLU A 52 -4.06 30.21 -1.33
N LYS A 53 -3.29 30.28 -0.23
CA LYS A 53 -2.16 29.36 0.01
C LYS A 53 -2.60 28.05 0.66
N THR A 54 -3.81 28.03 1.21
CA THR A 54 -4.41 26.88 1.89
C THR A 54 -5.54 26.25 1.10
N SER A 55 -5.94 26.85 -0.03
CA SER A 55 -6.93 26.29 -0.95
C SER A 55 -6.37 25.08 -1.70
N THR A 56 -7.27 24.20 -2.12
CA THR A 56 -6.93 23.06 -2.98
C THR A 56 -6.42 23.54 -4.33
N TYR A 57 -5.36 22.92 -4.84
CA TYR A 57 -4.80 23.28 -6.15
C TYR A 57 -5.71 22.82 -7.30
N GLU A 58 -6.28 23.77 -8.04
CA GLU A 58 -7.16 23.55 -9.21
C GLU A 58 -6.76 24.46 -10.39
N CYS A 59 -5.45 24.62 -10.64
CA CYS A 59 -4.91 25.48 -11.71
C CYS A 59 -5.37 26.95 -11.68
N GLY A 60 -5.86 27.44 -10.54
CA GLY A 60 -6.37 28.81 -10.36
C GLY A 60 -7.90 28.93 -10.43
N GLU A 61 -8.62 27.83 -10.63
CA GLU A 61 -10.08 27.77 -10.57
C GLU A 61 -10.56 27.44 -9.15
N GLU A 62 -11.78 27.85 -8.80
CA GLU A 62 -12.41 27.45 -7.54
C GLU A 62 -12.77 25.95 -7.57
N PRO A 63 -12.53 25.19 -6.49
CA PRO A 63 -12.87 23.78 -6.45
C PRO A 63 -14.39 23.59 -6.53
N VAL A 64 -14.84 22.91 -7.58
CA VAL A 64 -16.26 22.70 -7.87
C VAL A 64 -16.69 21.29 -7.48
N GLY A 65 -17.73 21.18 -6.65
CA GLY A 65 -18.38 19.93 -6.30
C GLY A 65 -17.59 19.01 -5.34
N PRO A 66 -18.15 17.84 -4.99
CA PRO A 66 -17.52 16.91 -4.06
C PRO A 66 -16.33 16.18 -4.70
N ALA A 67 -15.17 16.19 -4.03
CA ALA A 67 -13.95 15.49 -4.47
C ALA A 67 -14.01 13.94 -4.33
N ARG A 68 -15.17 13.39 -3.97
CA ARG A 68 -15.35 11.95 -3.72
C ARG A 68 -16.05 11.30 -4.91
N ILE A 69 -15.27 10.70 -5.80
CA ILE A 69 -15.77 9.81 -6.85
C ILE A 69 -15.59 8.35 -6.45
N SER A 70 -16.54 7.49 -6.83
CA SER A 70 -16.39 6.05 -6.64
C SER A 70 -15.35 5.53 -7.62
N TYR A 71 -14.25 5.00 -7.08
CA TYR A 71 -13.22 4.37 -7.89
C TYR A 71 -13.67 2.96 -8.32
N PRO A 72 -13.32 2.52 -9.54
CA PRO A 72 -13.62 1.17 -10.00
C PRO A 72 -12.90 0.12 -9.13
N TYR A 73 -13.51 -1.07 -9.05
CA TYR A 73 -13.04 -2.19 -8.22
C TYR A 73 -11.72 -2.82 -8.71
N ASN A 74 -11.28 -2.47 -9.92
CA ASN A 74 -10.10 -3.00 -10.58
C ASN A 74 -8.81 -2.85 -9.73
N TYR A 75 -8.65 -1.74 -8.99
CA TYR A 75 -7.51 -1.54 -8.09
C TYR A 75 -7.46 -2.56 -6.93
N MET A 76 -8.61 -3.00 -6.44
CA MET A 76 -8.70 -3.99 -5.36
C MET A 76 -8.21 -5.36 -5.81
N VAL A 77 -8.45 -5.72 -7.07
CA VAL A 77 -8.00 -7.00 -7.64
C VAL A 77 -6.47 -7.08 -7.62
N TYR A 78 -5.76 -5.99 -7.94
CA TYR A 78 -4.30 -5.93 -7.83
C TYR A 78 -3.83 -6.10 -6.39
N THR A 79 -4.52 -5.52 -5.40
CA THR A 79 -4.19 -5.71 -3.99
C THR A 79 -4.30 -7.18 -3.58
N VAL A 80 -5.39 -7.86 -3.95
CA VAL A 80 -5.57 -9.28 -3.65
C VAL A 80 -4.51 -10.13 -4.35
N LEU A 81 -4.22 -9.85 -5.62
CA LEU A 81 -3.18 -10.56 -6.38
C LEU A 81 -1.79 -10.38 -5.76
N PHE A 82 -1.47 -9.16 -5.30
CA PHE A 82 -0.22 -8.89 -4.60
C PHE A 82 -0.10 -9.74 -3.33
N VAL A 83 -1.15 -9.81 -2.50
CA VAL A 83 -1.16 -10.63 -1.28
C VAL A 83 -0.95 -12.11 -1.59
N VAL A 84 -1.57 -12.64 -2.66
CA VAL A 84 -1.39 -14.04 -3.06
C VAL A 84 0.07 -14.33 -3.44
N ILE A 85 0.70 -13.45 -4.22
CA ILE A 85 2.11 -13.62 -4.63
C ILE A 85 3.06 -13.40 -3.44
N ASP A 86 2.75 -12.48 -2.54
CA ASP A 86 3.53 -12.21 -1.33
C ASP A 86 3.55 -13.44 -0.40
N VAL A 87 2.39 -14.06 -0.18
CA VAL A 87 2.29 -15.32 0.58
C VAL A 87 3.06 -16.45 -0.11
N LEU A 88 3.00 -16.55 -1.44
CA LEU A 88 3.80 -17.50 -2.20
C LEU A 88 5.31 -17.25 -2.00
N GLY A 89 5.75 -15.99 -2.02
CA GLY A 89 7.14 -15.62 -1.75
C GLY A 89 7.59 -16.02 -0.35
N ALA A 90 6.78 -15.76 0.67
CA ALA A 90 7.05 -16.17 2.05
C ALA A 90 7.12 -17.70 2.19
N PHE A 91 6.20 -18.44 1.55
CA PHE A 91 6.23 -19.90 1.52
C PHE A 91 7.52 -20.43 0.87
N LEU A 92 7.90 -19.88 -0.28
CA LEU A 92 9.13 -20.28 -0.97
C LEU A 92 10.38 -19.96 -0.16
N TYR A 93 10.39 -18.82 0.54
CA TYR A 93 11.50 -18.47 1.43
C TYR A 93 11.67 -19.51 2.54
N ILE A 94 10.59 -19.93 3.20
CA ILE A 94 10.64 -20.96 4.25
C ILE A 94 11.21 -22.28 3.69
N VAL A 95 10.73 -22.72 2.53
CA VAL A 95 11.22 -23.95 1.88
C VAL A 95 12.70 -23.82 1.52
N ALA A 96 13.10 -22.69 0.91
CA ALA A 96 14.46 -22.44 0.45
C ALA A 96 15.47 -22.26 1.59
N ALA A 97 15.06 -21.62 2.68
CA ALA A 97 15.88 -21.40 3.86
C ALA A 97 15.94 -22.63 4.80
N SER A 98 15.07 -23.62 4.58
CA SER A 98 15.07 -24.83 5.39
C SER A 98 16.37 -25.62 5.22
N THR A 99 16.94 -26.09 6.32
CA THR A 99 18.11 -27.01 6.31
C THR A 99 17.70 -28.47 6.08
N LEU A 100 16.42 -28.70 5.76
CA LEU A 100 15.88 -30.01 5.46
C LEU A 100 16.51 -30.52 4.17
N ARG A 101 16.93 -31.79 4.17
CA ARG A 101 17.24 -32.48 2.91
C ARG A 101 15.93 -32.71 2.18
N LEU A 102 15.59 -31.81 1.26
CA LEU A 102 14.42 -32.00 0.40
C LEU A 102 14.61 -33.28 -0.41
N SER A 103 13.63 -34.17 -0.32
CA SER A 103 13.56 -35.30 -1.24
C SER A 103 13.11 -34.81 -2.62
N VAL A 104 13.57 -35.49 -3.66
CA VAL A 104 13.19 -35.18 -5.06
C VAL A 104 11.67 -35.03 -5.28
N PRO A 105 10.77 -35.86 -4.71
CA PRO A 105 9.34 -35.65 -4.87
C PRO A 105 8.83 -34.33 -4.28
N VAL A 106 9.34 -33.89 -3.12
CA VAL A 106 8.93 -32.62 -2.50
C VAL A 106 9.30 -31.43 -3.38
N VAL A 107 10.44 -31.49 -4.07
CA VAL A 107 10.82 -30.44 -5.03
C VAL A 107 9.80 -30.34 -6.16
N TRP A 108 9.33 -31.48 -6.68
CA TRP A 108 8.30 -31.51 -7.71
C TRP A 108 6.94 -30.99 -7.21
N GLU A 109 6.56 -31.29 -5.98
CA GLU A 109 5.33 -30.78 -5.36
C GLU A 109 5.37 -29.25 -5.21
N VAL A 110 6.50 -28.70 -4.76
CA VAL A 110 6.70 -27.24 -4.65
C VAL A 110 6.68 -26.58 -6.02
N LEU A 111 7.34 -27.19 -7.02
CA LEU A 111 7.31 -26.67 -8.41
C LEU A 111 5.89 -26.69 -8.99
N LEU A 112 5.15 -27.78 -8.79
CA LEU A 112 3.74 -27.87 -9.22
C LEU A 112 2.91 -26.77 -8.57
N PHE A 113 3.07 -26.57 -7.25
CA PHE A 113 2.35 -25.53 -6.51
C PHE A 113 2.65 -24.12 -7.04
N VAL A 114 3.93 -23.81 -7.30
CA VAL A 114 4.35 -22.53 -7.91
C VAL A 114 3.70 -22.33 -9.26
N VAL A 115 3.75 -23.34 -10.14
CA VAL A 115 3.16 -23.27 -11.48
C VAL A 115 1.64 -23.08 -11.41
N LEU A 116 0.96 -23.79 -10.51
CA LEU A 116 -0.48 -23.64 -10.29
C LEU A 116 -0.83 -22.21 -9.89
N LEU A 117 -0.17 -21.64 -8.87
CA LEU A 117 -0.45 -20.26 -8.45
C LEU A 117 -0.05 -19.23 -9.50
N ALA A 118 1.11 -19.40 -10.15
CA ALA A 118 1.55 -18.52 -11.23
C ALA A 118 0.55 -18.54 -12.41
N SER A 119 -0.01 -19.71 -12.75
CA SER A 119 -1.05 -19.82 -13.77
C SER A 119 -2.35 -19.10 -13.37
N GLY A 120 -2.74 -19.19 -12.08
CA GLY A 120 -3.91 -18.48 -11.55
C GLY A 120 -3.75 -16.96 -11.62
N VAL A 121 -2.57 -16.46 -11.26
CA VAL A 121 -2.21 -15.04 -11.43
C VAL A 121 -2.22 -14.64 -12.90
N GLY A 122 -1.61 -15.45 -13.78
CA GLY A 122 -1.58 -15.20 -15.22
C GLY A 122 -2.98 -15.16 -15.84
N TYR A 123 -3.88 -16.05 -15.40
CA TYR A 123 -5.28 -16.02 -15.81
C TYR A 123 -6.00 -14.77 -15.30
N ALA A 124 -5.83 -14.43 -14.02
CA ALA A 124 -6.42 -13.22 -13.46
C ALA A 124 -5.97 -11.99 -14.24
N MET A 125 -4.67 -11.85 -14.52
CA MET A 125 -4.12 -10.76 -15.34
C MET A 125 -4.71 -10.70 -16.75
N LYS A 126 -5.06 -11.84 -17.35
CA LYS A 126 -5.72 -11.90 -18.65
C LYS A 126 -7.20 -11.49 -18.58
N VAL A 127 -7.90 -11.86 -17.51
CA VAL A 127 -9.32 -11.51 -17.29
C VAL A 127 -9.49 -10.04 -16.93
N LEU A 128 -8.50 -9.47 -16.23
CA LEU A 128 -8.52 -8.06 -15.85
C LEU A 128 -8.70 -7.16 -17.09
N PRO A 129 -9.66 -6.21 -17.05
CA PRO A 129 -9.85 -5.27 -18.15
C PRO A 129 -8.56 -4.51 -18.42
N HIS A 130 -8.15 -4.45 -19.69
CA HIS A 130 -6.98 -3.67 -20.12
C HIS A 130 -7.15 -2.16 -19.86
N THR A 131 -8.38 -1.71 -19.62
CA THR A 131 -8.72 -0.35 -19.17
C THR A 131 -8.22 -0.04 -17.75
N SER A 132 -7.86 -1.06 -16.95
CA SER A 132 -7.37 -0.90 -15.58
C SER A 132 -6.07 -0.10 -15.49
N THR A 133 -5.22 -0.17 -16.51
CA THR A 133 -3.99 0.63 -16.60
C THR A 133 -4.18 1.94 -17.35
N ALA A 134 -5.23 2.04 -18.18
CA ALA A 134 -5.50 3.21 -19.00
C ALA A 134 -6.26 4.32 -18.26
N GLY A 135 -7.01 3.99 -17.20
CA GLY A 135 -7.82 4.97 -16.46
C GLY A 135 -8.95 5.61 -17.30
N SER A 136 -9.30 5.02 -18.44
CA SER A 136 -10.38 5.53 -19.28
C SER A 136 -11.74 5.41 -18.61
N GLU A 137 -11.95 4.34 -17.83
CA GLU A 137 -13.17 4.11 -17.05
C GLU A 137 -13.31 5.09 -15.88
N THR A 138 -12.21 5.39 -15.18
CA THR A 138 -12.22 6.41 -14.11
C THR A 138 -12.54 7.78 -14.69
N LEU A 139 -12.00 8.12 -15.86
CA LEU A 139 -12.34 9.35 -16.59
C LEU A 139 -13.80 9.38 -17.03
N ALA A 140 -14.35 8.26 -17.47
CA ALA A 140 -15.77 8.17 -17.85
C ALA A 140 -16.67 8.42 -16.63
N LEU A 141 -16.39 7.77 -15.50
CA LEU A 141 -17.11 7.98 -14.24
C LEU A 141 -16.97 9.42 -13.73
N TYR A 142 -15.78 10.00 -13.80
CA TYR A 142 -15.54 11.39 -13.43
C TYR A 142 -16.35 12.35 -14.31
N ARG A 143 -16.32 12.17 -15.63
CA ARG A 143 -17.09 13.01 -16.56
C ARG A 143 -18.60 12.89 -16.33
N ALA A 144 -19.10 11.69 -16.06
CA ALA A 144 -20.50 11.45 -15.73
C ALA A 144 -20.90 12.13 -14.40
N ALA A 145 -20.07 11.99 -13.36
CA ALA A 145 -20.28 12.65 -12.07
C ALA A 145 -20.26 14.17 -12.20
N LYS A 146 -19.31 14.71 -12.98
CA LYS A 146 -19.20 16.16 -13.26
C LYS A 146 -20.43 16.67 -14.02
N ALA A 147 -20.92 15.93 -15.01
CA ALA A 147 -22.12 16.32 -15.75
C ALA A 147 -23.37 16.33 -14.86
N ALA A 148 -23.55 15.33 -14.00
CA ALA A 148 -24.66 15.28 -13.04
C ALA A 148 -24.63 16.45 -12.04
N TYR A 149 -23.44 16.83 -11.57
CA TYR A 149 -23.26 18.00 -10.72
C TYR A 149 -23.68 19.29 -11.43
N ILE A 150 -23.18 19.53 -12.66
CA ILE A 150 -23.51 20.72 -13.45
C ILE A 150 -25.02 20.81 -13.71
N GLU A 151 -25.69 19.68 -13.97
CA GLU A 151 -27.13 19.67 -14.18
C GLU A 151 -27.90 20.01 -12.90
N GLY A 152 -27.49 19.44 -11.75
CA GLY A 152 -28.09 19.79 -10.46
C GLY A 152 -27.93 21.28 -10.11
N GLU A 153 -26.80 21.88 -10.46
CA GLU A 153 -26.57 23.32 -10.29
C GLU A 153 -27.41 24.17 -11.26
N ARG A 154 -27.63 23.71 -12.50
CA ARG A 154 -28.55 24.38 -13.45
C ARG A 154 -30.00 24.32 -12.99
N GLU A 155 -30.41 23.21 -12.38
CA GLU A 155 -31.76 23.06 -11.82
C GLU A 155 -31.97 23.98 -10.61
N SER A 156 -31.00 24.07 -9.69
CA SER A 156 -31.10 24.99 -8.55
C SER A 156 -31.19 26.45 -8.97
N VAL A 157 -30.38 26.87 -9.96
CA VAL A 157 -30.43 28.25 -10.49
C VAL A 157 -31.73 28.55 -11.24
N ARG A 158 -32.41 27.53 -11.80
CA ARG A 158 -33.70 27.72 -12.50
C ARG A 158 -34.89 27.76 -11.53
N SER A 159 -34.75 27.18 -10.34
CA SER A 159 -35.80 27.17 -9.32
C SER A 159 -35.82 28.43 -8.43
N ASP A 160 -34.77 29.24 -8.49
CA ASP A 160 -34.64 30.54 -7.81
C ASP A 160 -35.08 31.71 -8.72
#